data_AF-F5Z7R3-F1
#
_entry.id   AF-F5Z7R3-F1
#
_cell.length_a   1.000
_cell.length_b   1.000
_cell.length_c   1.000
_cell.angle_alpha   90.00
_cell.angle_beta   90.00
_cell.angle_gamma   90.00
#
_symmetry.space_group_name_H-M   'P 1'
#
loop_
_entity.id
_entity.type
_entity.pdbx_description
1 polymer ?
#
loop_
_entity_poly.entity_id
_entity_poly.type
_entity_poly.pdbx_seq_one_letter_code
_entity_poly.pdbx_strand_id
1 'polypeptide(L)' 'MPIKKWIFQYSIALPLVFALLSSIQYIKGHTVSYSLVFGMTWSFISVAIFATRRAYNFKKNIDCQLCNDLTQSDSQQK' A
#
# COMPACT_ATOMS: atom_id res chain seq x y z
N MET A 1 13.13 9.45 8.21
CA MET A 1 12.26 8.51 7.48
C MET A 1 11.36 9.28 6.53
N PRO A 2 11.18 8.86 5.27
CA PRO A 2 10.24 9.49 4.34
C PRO A 2 8.77 9.15 4.68
N ILE A 3 8.38 9.24 5.97
CA ILE A 3 7.03 8.95 6.48
C ILE A 3 5.96 9.76 5.73
N LYS A 4 6.26 11.03 5.40
CA LYS A 4 5.37 11.87 4.58
C LYS A 4 5.12 11.28 3.18
N LYS A 5 6.14 10.70 2.53
CA LYS A 5 5.99 10.05 1.22
C LYS A 5 5.19 8.76 1.35
N TRP A 6 5.40 8.01 2.43
CA TRP A 6 4.67 6.76 2.68
C TRP A 6 3.19 7.02 2.93
N ILE A 7 2.86 7.98 3.79
CA ILE A 7 1.47 8.38 4.06
C ILE A 7 0.79 8.83 2.75
N PHE A 8 1.46 9.63 1.93
CA PHE A 8 0.93 10.05 0.63
C PHE A 8 0.68 8.88 -0.32
N GLN A 9 1.63 7.95 -0.44
CA GLN A 9 1.49 6.74 -1.26
C GLN A 9 0.32 5.87 -0.80
N TYR A 10 0.21 5.58 0.50
CA TYR A 10 -0.87 4.75 1.03
C TYR A 10 -2.23 5.46 1.01
N SER A 11 -2.26 6.79 1.13
CA SER A 11 -3.48 7.59 0.96
C SER A 11 -4.05 7.51 -0.46
N ILE A 12 -3.20 7.26 -1.47
CA ILE A 12 -3.62 7.06 -2.86
C ILE A 12 -3.93 5.58 -3.13
N ALA A 13 -3.12 4.67 -2.59
CA ALA A 13 -3.30 3.23 -2.78
C ALA A 13 -4.62 2.72 -2.18
N LEU A 14 -5.01 3.21 -1.00
CA LEU A 14 -6.22 2.77 -0.30
C LEU A 14 -7.52 3.00 -1.11
N PRO A 15 -7.81 4.20 -1.63
CA PRO A 15 -9.01 4.42 -2.46
C PRO A 15 -8.94 3.67 -3.79
N LEU A 16 -7.75 3.50 -4.39
CA LEU A 16 -7.57 2.73 -5.62
C LEU A 16 -7.92 1.24 -5.42
N VAL A 17 -7.35 0.60 -4.40
CA VAL A 17 -7.61 -0.80 -4.09
C VAL A 17 -9.06 -1.00 -3.65
N PHE A 18 -9.60 -0.06 -2.87
CA PHE A 18 -11.01 -0.06 -2.48
C PHE A 18 -11.93 -0.03 -3.70
N ALA A 19 -11.72 0.92 -4.61
CA ALA A 19 -12.54 1.07 -5.81
C ALA A 19 -12.46 -0.18 -6.68
N LEU A 20 -11.26 -0.76 -6.86
CA LEU A 20 -11.04 -1.98 -7.63
C LEU A 20 -11.80 -3.17 -7.02
N LEU A 21 -11.64 -3.42 -5.72
CA LEU A 21 -12.30 -4.53 -5.04
C LEU A 21 -13.82 -4.37 -4.99
N SER A 22 -14.31 -3.17 -4.68
CA SER A 22 -15.75 -2.88 -4.65
C SER A 22 -16.36 -3.01 -6.04
N SER A 23 -15.65 -2.57 -7.09
CA SER A 23 -16.14 -2.68 -8.48
C SER A 23 -16.24 -4.13 -8.92
N ILE A 24 -15.22 -4.97 -8.63
CA ILE A 24 -15.26 -6.40 -8.94
C ILE A 24 -16.45 -7.07 -8.27
N GLN A 25 -16.70 -6.75 -7.00
CA GLN A 25 -17.78 -7.38 -6.24
C GLN A 25 -19.16 -6.91 -6.71
N TYR A 26 -19.28 -5.65 -7.13
CA TYR A 26 -20.48 -5.13 -7.74
C TYR A 26 -20.77 -5.76 -9.11
N ILE A 27 -19.75 -5.92 -9.97
CA ILE A 27 -19.88 -6.58 -11.29
C ILE A 27 -20.32 -8.05 -11.13
N LYS A 28 -19.92 -8.72 -10.04
CA LYS A 28 -20.39 -10.07 -9.70
C LYS A 28 -21.87 -10.16 -9.30
N GLY A 29 -22.58 -9.03 -9.21
CA GLY A 29 -24.00 -8.99 -8.87
C GLY A 29 -24.29 -8.98 -7.37
N HIS A 30 -23.29 -8.69 -6.52
CA HIS A 30 -23.56 -8.48 -5.10
C HIS A 30 -24.21 -7.11 -4.83
N THR A 31 -24.85 -6.98 -3.67
CA THR A 31 -25.43 -5.71 -3.25
C THR A 31 -24.35 -4.63 -3.09
N VAL A 32 -24.75 -3.37 -3.26
CA VAL A 32 -23.85 -2.21 -3.10
C VAL A 32 -23.25 -2.19 -1.70
N SER A 33 -24.09 -2.38 -0.66
CA SER A 33 -23.64 -2.41 0.74
C SER A 33 -22.59 -3.49 0.98
N TYR A 34 -22.79 -4.70 0.47
CA TYR A 34 -21.82 -5.79 0.59
C TYR A 34 -20.51 -5.44 -0.11
N SER A 35 -20.59 -4.92 -1.33
CA SER A 35 -19.41 -4.59 -2.15
C SER A 35 -18.54 -3.51 -1.50
N LEU A 36 -19.18 -2.49 -0.89
CA LEU A 36 -18.49 -1.43 -0.16
C LEU A 36 -17.81 -1.97 1.11
N VAL A 37 -18.52 -2.76 1.93
CA VAL A 37 -17.94 -3.35 3.16
C VAL A 37 -16.79 -4.30 2.82
N PHE A 38 -16.95 -5.11 1.78
CA PHE A 38 -15.91 -5.99 1.28
C PHE A 38 -14.69 -5.19 0.82
N GLY A 39 -14.88 -4.21 -0.06
CA GLY A 39 -13.82 -3.37 -0.58
C GLY A 39 -13.07 -2.63 0.52
N MET A 40 -13.79 -2.09 1.51
CA MET A 40 -13.20 -1.34 2.64
C MET A 40 -12.35 -2.27 3.51
N THR A 41 -12.91 -3.42 3.89
CA THR A 41 -12.24 -4.39 4.76
C THR A 41 -10.96 -4.90 4.11
N TRP A 42 -11.03 -5.37 2.86
CA TRP A 42 -9.89 -5.95 2.17
C TRP A 42 -8.87 -4.91 1.71
N SER A 43 -9.30 -3.69 1.35
CA SER A 43 -8.36 -2.59 1.07
C SER A 43 -7.55 -2.24 2.32
N PHE A 44 -8.22 -2.10 3.48
CA PHE A 44 -7.54 -1.80 4.73
C PHE A 44 -6.55 -2.90 5.14
N ILE A 45 -6.95 -4.18 5.08
CA ILE A 45 -6.08 -5.33 5.38
C ILE A 45 -4.86 -5.34 4.45
N SER A 46 -5.09 -5.16 3.14
CA SER A 46 -4.01 -5.17 2.15
C SER A 46 -3.00 -4.05 2.42
N VAL A 47 -3.48 -2.81 2.55
CA VAL A 47 -2.64 -1.64 2.84
C VAL A 47 -1.87 -1.83 4.16
N ALA A 48 -2.53 -2.35 5.21
CA ALA A 48 -1.90 -2.60 6.50
C ALA A 48 -0.75 -3.61 6.41
N ILE A 49 -0.92 -4.71 5.66
CA ILE A 49 0.14 -5.72 5.45
C ILE A 49 1.33 -5.09 4.73
N PHE A 50 1.10 -4.35 3.64
CA PHE A 50 2.16 -3.69 2.88
C PHE A 50 2.90 -2.63 3.71
N ALA A 51 2.15 -1.79 4.44
CA ALA A 51 2.73 -0.77 5.31
C ALA A 51 3.57 -1.39 6.43
N THR A 52 3.07 -2.43 7.08
CA THR A 52 3.79 -3.15 8.15
C THR A 52 5.05 -3.80 7.60
N ARG A 53 4.98 -4.46 6.45
CA ARG A 53 6.12 -5.14 5.83
C ARG A 53 7.20 -4.16 5.42
N ARG A 54 6.82 -2.99 4.90
CA ARG A 54 7.72 -1.89 4.55
C ARG A 54 8.38 -1.29 5.79
N ALA A 55 7.62 -1.06 6.86
CA ALA A 55 8.14 -0.58 8.13
C ALA A 55 9.15 -1.57 8.76
N TYR A 56 8.86 -2.87 8.70
CA TYR A 56 9.78 -3.91 9.16
C TYR A 56 11.10 -3.94 8.37
N ASN A 57 11.02 -3.92 7.03
CA ASN A 57 12.22 -3.89 6.17
C ASN A 57 13.07 -2.65 6.42
N PHE A 58 12.42 -1.49 6.57
CA PHE A 58 13.10 -0.23 6.90
C PHE A 58 13.81 -0.32 8.26
N LYS A 59 13.14 -0.84 9.29
CA LYS A 59 13.75 -1.02 10.62
C LYS A 59 14.95 -1.97 10.61
N LYS A 60 14.94 -2.96 9.72
CA LYS A 60 15.99 -3.99 9.61
C LYS A 60 17.07 -3.66 8.57
N ASN A 61 17.02 -2.49 7.92
CA ASN A 61 17.92 -2.10 6.82
C ASN A 61 18.02 -3.17 5.72
N ILE A 62 16.91 -3.86 5.43
CA ILE A 62 16.86 -4.83 4.33
C ILE A 62 16.64 -4.03 3.05
N ASP A 63 17.61 -4.12 2.12
CA ASP A 63 17.52 -3.45 0.83
C ASP A 63 16.27 -3.92 0.07
N CYS A 64 15.44 -2.95 -0.29
CA CYS A 64 14.18 -3.17 -0.97
C CYS A 64 14.28 -2.46 -2.31
N GLN A 65 14.53 -3.21 -3.39
CA GLN A 65 14.67 -2.64 -4.74
C GLN A 65 13.42 -1.89 -5.23
N LEU A 66 12.24 -2.23 -4.70
CA LEU A 66 10.99 -1.51 -4.97
C LEU A 66 10.88 -0.20 -4.17
N CYS A 67 11.60 -0.12 -3.05
CA CYS A 67 11.61 1.01 -2.15
C CYS A 67 12.80 1.90 -2.52
N ASN A 68 12.66 2.70 -3.59
CA ASN A 68 13.62 3.72 -3.98
C ASN A 68 13.64 4.92 -2.99
N ASP A 69 13.72 4.61 -1.69
CA ASP A 69 13.78 5.54 -0.56
C ASP A 69 15.23 5.85 -0.14
N LEU A 70 16.20 5.10 -0.67
CA LEU A 70 17.61 5.44 -0.60
C LEU A 70 17.92 6.32 -1.80
N THR A 71 18.18 7.60 -1.57
CA THR A 71 18.80 8.43 -2.59
C THR A 71 20.08 7.73 -3.03
N GLN A 72 20.20 7.49 -4.33
CA GLN A 72 21.36 6.92 -5.00
C GLN A 72 22.53 7.92 -4.95
N SER A 73 22.97 8.28 -3.74
CA SER A 73 24.01 9.28 -3.48
C SER A 73 25.07 8.83 -2.47
N ASP A 74 25.06 7.57 -2.03
CA ASP A 74 26.16 7.00 -1.20
C ASP A 74 26.85 5.77 -1.84
N SER A 75 26.47 5.37 -3.07
CA SER A 75 27.12 4.25 -3.78
C SER A 75 28.15 4.71 -4.84
N GLN A 76 28.58 5.97 -4.81
CA GLN A 76 29.67 6.50 -5.64
C GLN A 76 30.70 7.23 -4.76
N GLN A 77 31.12 6.60 -3.66
CA GLN A 77 32.41 6.92 -3.05
C GLN A 77 33.00 5.68 -2.35
N LYS A 78 33.32 4.65 -3.14
CA LYS A 78 34.56 3.88 -2.96
C LYS A 78 34.91 3.10 -4.22
#